data_AF-A0A964D0N9-F1
#
_entry.id   AF-A0A964D0N9-F1
#
_cell.length_a   1.000
_cell.length_b   1.000
_cell.length_c   1.000
_cell.angle_alpha   90.00
_cell.angle_beta   90.00
_cell.angle_gamma   90.00
#
_symmetry.space_group_name_H-M   'P 1'
#
loop_
_entity.id
_entity.type
_entity.pdbx_description
1 polymer ?
#
loop_
_entity_poly.entity_id
_entity_poly.type
_entity_poly.pdbx_seq_one_letter_code
_entity_poly.pdbx_strand_id
1 'polypeptide(L)'
;MHRAKLARWLLITAAISTLTIPIGVDAVLLANGHMNNPAWLPHAKLHCAMSFFAAASLGSAALAILKVRPTSDRFSMGLAAFLGSAFWVGLIGAGFWPGTSYGFLNDPVLGTVREPELGGISIYPNVVAAMLTIAIAVVGYWLTGQQKSIERSK
;
A
#
# COMPACT_ATOMS: atom_id res chain seq x y z
N MET A 1 -17.50 -12.63 -17.50
CA MET A 1 -16.42 -11.78 -18.05
C MET A 1 -16.22 -10.44 -17.35
N HIS A 2 -17.27 -9.62 -17.12
CA HIS A 2 -17.09 -8.26 -16.53
C HIS A 2 -16.47 -8.29 -15.11
N ARG A 3 -16.92 -9.22 -14.24
CA ARG A 3 -16.38 -9.38 -12.88
C ARG A 3 -14.91 -9.83 -12.82
N ALA A 4 -14.52 -10.78 -13.67
CA ALA A 4 -13.13 -11.26 -13.75
C ALA A 4 -12.16 -10.13 -14.15
N LYS A 5 -12.59 -9.28 -15.09
CA LYS A 5 -11.85 -8.08 -15.48
C LYS A 5 -11.77 -7.09 -14.32
N LEU A 6 -12.89 -6.81 -13.66
CA LEU A 6 -12.92 -5.92 -12.48
C LEU A 6 -12.00 -6.41 -11.36
N ALA A 7 -12.08 -7.69 -11.00
CA ALA A 7 -11.22 -8.30 -10.00
C ALA A 7 -9.73 -8.11 -10.33
N ARG A 8 -9.35 -8.40 -11.58
CA ARG A 8 -7.97 -8.22 -12.06
C ARG A 8 -7.55 -6.76 -12.02
N TRP A 9 -8.42 -5.83 -12.43
CA TRP A 9 -8.12 -4.39 -12.37
C TRP A 9 -7.90 -3.90 -10.94
N LEU A 10 -8.75 -4.30 -9.99
CA LEU A 10 -8.57 -3.94 -8.58
C LEU A 10 -7.23 -4.45 -8.03
N LEU A 11 -6.88 -5.71 -8.30
CA LEU A 11 -5.60 -6.28 -7.88
C LEU A 11 -4.41 -5.57 -8.54
N ILE A 12 -4.51 -5.20 -9.82
CA ILE A 12 -3.49 -4.40 -10.52
C ILE A 12 -3.37 -3.02 -9.87
N THR A 13 -4.50 -2.36 -9.56
CA THR A 13 -4.50 -1.05 -8.90
C THR A 13 -3.80 -1.10 -7.54
N ALA A 14 -4.09 -2.12 -6.72
CA ALA A 14 -3.41 -2.29 -5.44
C ALA A 14 -1.90 -2.53 -5.60
N ALA A 15 -1.51 -3.37 -6.57
CA ALA A 15 -0.11 -3.64 -6.85
C ALA A 15 0.65 -2.41 -7.37
N ILE A 16 0.04 -1.62 -8.26
CA ILE A 16 0.61 -0.35 -8.74
C ILE A 16 0.72 0.66 -7.60
N SER A 17 -0.33 0.81 -6.79
CA SER A 17 -0.31 1.69 -5.61
C SER A 17 0.87 1.35 -4.68
N THR A 18 1.05 0.06 -4.36
CA THR A 18 2.17 -0.42 -3.55
C THR A 18 3.52 -0.15 -4.19
N LEU A 19 3.64 -0.33 -5.51
CA LEU A 19 4.88 -0.09 -6.24
C LEU A 19 5.27 1.40 -6.28
N THR A 20 4.31 2.29 -6.47
CA THR A 20 4.61 3.68 -6.86
C THR A 20 4.43 4.70 -5.75
N ILE A 21 3.43 4.55 -4.88
CA ILE A 21 3.07 5.61 -3.92
C ILE A 21 4.20 5.86 -2.91
N PRO A 22 4.83 4.86 -2.27
CA PRO A 22 5.88 5.13 -1.28
C PRO A 22 7.05 5.91 -1.86
N ILE A 23 7.53 5.53 -3.06
CA ILE A 23 8.61 6.27 -3.74
C ILE A 23 8.14 7.65 -4.18
N GLY A 24 6.99 7.73 -4.86
CA GLY A 24 6.48 8.98 -5.40
C GLY A 24 6.15 10.01 -4.33
N VAL A 25 5.62 9.57 -3.19
CA VAL A 25 5.27 10.46 -2.09
C VAL A 25 6.48 10.74 -1.23
N ASP A 26 7.16 9.73 -0.68
CA ASP A 26 8.15 9.97 0.38
C ASP A 26 9.54 10.35 -0.18
N ALA A 27 9.96 9.77 -1.30
CA ALA A 27 11.24 10.13 -1.93
C ALA A 27 11.16 11.39 -2.80
N VAL A 28 9.98 11.78 -3.28
CA VAL A 28 9.83 12.92 -4.21
C VAL A 28 8.99 14.04 -3.60
N LEU A 29 7.70 13.84 -3.37
CA LEU A 29 6.81 14.94 -2.94
C LEU A 29 7.13 15.44 -1.53
N LEU A 30 7.44 14.54 -0.61
CA LEU A 30 7.74 14.78 0.80
C LEU A 30 9.21 14.51 1.11
N ALA A 31 10.10 14.64 0.11
CA ALA A 31 11.52 14.35 0.25
C ALA A 31 12.16 15.11 1.42
N ASN A 32 11.76 16.36 1.66
CA ASN A 32 12.27 17.19 2.76
C ASN A 32 11.87 16.67 4.15
N GLY A 33 10.78 15.90 4.26
CA GLY A 33 10.39 15.18 5.47
C GLY A 33 11.05 13.81 5.62
N HIS A 34 11.66 13.30 4.55
CA HIS A 34 12.27 11.97 4.50
C HIS A 34 13.72 12.02 4.01
N MET A 35 13.98 11.70 2.73
CA MET A 35 15.33 11.46 2.21
C MET A 35 16.24 12.69 2.26
N ASN A 36 15.67 13.88 2.05
CA ASN A 36 16.39 15.14 2.10
C ASN A 36 16.40 15.77 3.49
N ASN A 37 15.72 15.19 4.49
CA ASN A 37 15.70 15.73 5.84
C ASN A 37 17.13 15.69 6.44
N PRO A 38 17.79 16.84 6.71
CA PRO A 38 19.14 16.85 7.26
C PRO A 38 19.21 16.41 8.73
N ALA A 39 18.09 16.43 9.46
CA ALA A 39 18.05 16.01 10.86
C ALA A 39 17.96 14.48 11.02
N TRP A 40 17.58 13.75 9.96
CA TRP A 40 17.57 12.30 9.98
C TRP A 40 18.99 11.75 9.86
N LEU A 41 19.38 10.92 10.82
CA LEU A 41 20.63 10.18 10.75
C LEU A 41 20.68 9.32 9.47
N PRO A 42 21.87 9.10 8.88
CA PRO A 42 22.01 8.28 7.67
C PRO A 42 21.34 6.90 7.80
N HIS A 43 21.34 6.30 8.99
CA HIS A 43 20.68 5.02 9.25
C HIS A 43 19.14 5.08 9.14
N ALA A 44 18.50 6.17 9.57
CA ALA A 44 17.05 6.35 9.40
C ALA A 44 16.69 6.45 7.90
N LYS A 45 17.52 7.14 7.12
CA LYS A 45 17.38 7.22 5.66
C LYS A 45 17.55 5.86 4.99
N LEU A 46 18.43 5.01 5.50
CA LEU A 46 18.57 3.62 5.03
C LEU A 46 17.27 2.84 5.23
N HIS A 47 16.67 2.87 6.42
CA HIS A 47 15.39 2.17 6.68
C HIS A 47 14.24 2.72 5.84
N CYS A 48 14.21 4.04 5.62
CA CYS A 48 13.27 4.68 4.70
C CYS A 48 13.44 4.15 3.26
N ALA A 49 14.66 4.17 2.74
CA ALA A 49 14.97 3.63 1.41
C ALA A 49 14.68 2.13 1.29
N MET A 50 15.00 1.33 2.32
CA MET A 50 14.64 -0.09 2.38
C MET A 50 13.13 -0.29 2.26
N SER A 51 12.33 0.57 2.89
CA SER A 51 10.86 0.52 2.81
C SER A 51 10.37 0.79 1.39
N PHE A 52 10.99 1.72 0.66
CA PHE A 52 10.69 1.99 -0.75
C PHE A 52 10.95 0.77 -1.63
N PHE A 53 12.13 0.17 -1.50
CA PHE A 53 12.49 -0.99 -2.30
C PHE A 53 11.67 -2.22 -1.91
N ALA A 54 11.33 -2.39 -0.64
CA ALA A 54 10.42 -3.44 -0.20
C ALA A 54 9.04 -3.29 -0.86
N ALA A 55 8.46 -2.08 -0.86
CA ALA A 55 7.20 -1.81 -1.52
C ALA A 55 7.28 -2.06 -3.04
N ALA A 56 8.35 -1.58 -3.68
CA ALA A 56 8.57 -1.78 -5.10
C ALA A 56 8.71 -3.26 -5.47
N SER A 57 9.45 -4.04 -4.68
CA SER A 57 9.59 -5.49 -4.88
C SER A 57 8.26 -6.22 -4.71
N LEU A 58 7.49 -5.90 -3.66
CA LEU A 58 6.18 -6.50 -3.38
C LEU A 58 5.15 -6.20 -4.48
N GLY A 59 5.02 -4.93 -4.88
CA GLY A 59 4.13 -4.51 -5.96
C GLY A 59 4.51 -5.12 -7.30
N SER A 60 5.80 -5.16 -7.63
CA SER A 60 6.30 -5.78 -8.86
C SER A 60 6.04 -7.28 -8.90
N ALA A 61 6.25 -7.99 -7.79
CA ALA A 61 5.96 -9.41 -7.69
C ALA A 61 4.46 -9.70 -7.87
N ALA A 62 3.58 -8.89 -7.28
CA ALA A 62 2.14 -8.97 -7.49
C ALA A 62 1.77 -8.77 -8.98
N LEU A 63 2.33 -7.74 -9.63
CA LEU A 63 2.10 -7.49 -11.06
C LEU A 63 2.60 -8.64 -11.94
N ALA A 64 3.76 -9.23 -11.63
CA ALA A 64 4.29 -10.37 -12.36
C ALA A 64 3.34 -11.57 -12.30
N ILE A 65 2.80 -11.89 -11.12
CA ILE A 65 1.79 -12.94 -10.94
C ILE A 65 0.53 -12.61 -11.75
N LEU A 66 0.00 -11.39 -11.60
CA LEU A 66 -1.22 -10.96 -12.28
C LEU A 66 -1.07 -10.99 -13.80
N LYS A 67 0.12 -10.68 -14.34
CA LYS A 67 0.40 -10.72 -15.77
C LYS A 67 0.21 -12.12 -16.36
N VAL A 68 0.77 -13.14 -15.70
CA VAL A 68 0.89 -14.49 -16.27
C VAL A 68 -0.17 -15.48 -15.81
N ARG A 69 -0.84 -15.22 -14.67
CA ARG A 69 -1.85 -16.13 -14.11
C ARG A 69 -3.27 -15.72 -14.50
N PRO A 70 -4.17 -16.69 -14.79
CA PRO A 70 -5.57 -16.39 -15.04
C PRO A 70 -6.30 -16.02 -13.74
N THR A 71 -7.33 -15.18 -13.83
CA THR A 71 -8.13 -14.76 -12.66
C THR A 71 -8.85 -15.93 -11.96
N SER A 72 -9.03 -17.06 -12.65
CA SER A 72 -9.58 -18.30 -12.09
C SER A 72 -8.64 -19.02 -11.12
N ASP A 73 -7.33 -18.74 -11.17
CA ASP A 73 -6.35 -19.28 -10.24
C ASP A 73 -6.38 -18.49 -8.92
N ARG A 74 -7.22 -18.97 -7.99
CA ARG A 74 -7.46 -18.27 -6.72
C ARG A 74 -6.25 -18.22 -5.80
N PHE A 75 -5.36 -19.20 -5.85
CA PHE A 75 -4.15 -19.15 -5.04
C PHE A 75 -3.26 -18.01 -5.52
N SER A 76 -3.03 -17.94 -6.84
CA SER A 76 -2.23 -16.87 -7.42
C SER A 76 -2.85 -15.49 -7.23
N MET A 77 -4.18 -15.37 -7.35
CA MET A 77 -4.87 -14.10 -7.08
C MET A 77 -4.80 -13.69 -5.60
N GLY A 78 -4.85 -14.66 -4.68
CA GLY A 78 -4.67 -14.42 -3.24
C GLY A 78 -3.25 -13.98 -2.92
N LEU A 79 -2.24 -14.62 -3.50
CA LEU A 79 -0.85 -14.24 -3.34
C LEU A 79 -0.58 -12.83 -3.90
N ALA A 80 -1.13 -12.51 -5.08
CA ALA A 80 -1.02 -11.17 -5.65
C ALA A 80 -1.72 -10.11 -4.77
N ALA A 81 -2.88 -10.43 -4.20
CA ALA A 81 -3.58 -9.53 -3.28
C ALA A 81 -2.76 -9.28 -2.00
N PHE A 82 -2.18 -10.34 -1.42
CA PHE A 82 -1.31 -10.24 -0.25
C PHE A 82 -0.08 -9.39 -0.56
N LEU A 83 0.68 -9.71 -1.61
CA LEU A 83 1.88 -8.96 -1.99
C LEU A 83 1.55 -7.49 -2.33
N GLY A 84 0.45 -7.25 -3.04
CA GLY A 84 -0.03 -5.91 -3.37
C GLY A 84 -0.65 -5.13 -2.21
N SER A 85 -0.69 -5.69 -1.00
CA SER A 85 -1.20 -5.01 0.21
C SER A 85 -0.28 -5.11 1.44
N ALA A 86 0.71 -6.00 1.43
CA ALA A 86 1.55 -6.30 2.60
C ALA A 86 2.31 -5.09 3.13
N PHE A 87 2.82 -4.22 2.25
CA PHE A 87 3.47 -2.97 2.66
C PHE A 87 2.53 -2.08 3.48
N TRP A 88 1.28 -1.93 3.03
CA TRP A 88 0.27 -1.10 3.68
C TRP A 88 -0.19 -1.68 5.02
N VAL A 89 -0.28 -3.00 5.12
CA VAL A 89 -0.50 -3.69 6.40
C VAL A 89 0.67 -3.42 7.35
N GLY A 90 1.90 -3.46 6.85
CA GLY A 90 3.11 -3.10 7.60
C GLY A 90 3.10 -1.65 8.06
N LEU A 91 2.67 -0.71 7.21
CA LEU A 91 2.51 0.71 7.56
C LEU A 91 1.53 0.87 8.74
N ILE A 92 0.33 0.30 8.67
CA ILE A 92 -0.64 0.33 9.79
C ILE A 92 -0.07 -0.37 11.04
N GLY A 93 0.65 -1.47 10.84
CA GLY A 93 1.34 -2.18 11.93
C GLY A 93 2.37 -1.31 12.64
N ALA A 94 3.09 -0.46 11.89
CA ALA A 94 4.17 0.36 12.41
C ALA A 94 3.68 1.32 13.50
N GLY A 95 2.47 1.89 13.38
CA GLY A 95 1.93 2.81 14.39
C GLY A 95 1.65 2.20 15.77
N PHE A 96 1.65 0.86 15.89
CA PHE A 96 1.61 0.19 17.19
C PHE A 96 2.99 0.06 17.84
N TRP A 97 4.07 0.35 17.09
CA TRP A 97 5.43 0.29 17.59
C TRP A 97 5.79 1.58 18.34
N PRO A 98 6.31 1.48 19.58
CA PRO A 98 6.67 2.67 20.36
C PRO A 98 7.66 3.58 19.63
N GLY A 99 7.39 4.89 19.67
CA GLY A 99 8.26 5.91 19.07
C GLY A 99 8.09 6.11 17.55
N THR A 100 7.08 5.49 16.94
CA THR A 100 6.71 5.75 15.54
C THR A 100 5.57 6.78 15.44
N SER A 101 5.42 7.41 14.28
CA SER A 101 4.35 8.36 13.97
C SER A 101 3.94 8.22 12.51
N TYR A 102 2.66 8.40 12.22
CA TYR A 102 2.13 8.46 10.85
C TYR A 102 2.31 9.83 10.20
N GLY A 103 2.56 10.87 10.99
CA GLY A 103 2.70 12.26 10.55
C GLY A 103 4.04 12.87 10.99
N PHE A 104 4.23 14.15 10.64
CA PHE A 104 5.47 14.89 10.89
C PHE A 104 5.38 15.81 12.12
N LEU A 105 4.54 15.47 13.10
CA LEU A 105 4.38 16.29 14.30
C LEU A 105 5.74 16.39 15.02
N ASN A 106 6.17 17.62 15.29
CA ASN A 106 7.46 17.94 15.91
C ASN A 106 8.69 17.55 15.08
N ASP A 107 8.58 17.45 13.75
CA ASP A 107 9.75 17.30 12.92
C ASP A 107 10.66 18.55 13.04
N PRO A 108 11.96 18.38 13.31
CA PRO A 108 12.88 19.50 13.55
C PRO A 108 13.14 20.37 12.30
N VAL A 109 12.78 19.90 11.10
CA VAL A 109 13.03 20.58 9.83
C VAL A 109 11.72 21.07 9.21
N LEU A 110 10.70 20.24 9.15
CA LEU A 110 9.37 20.62 8.65
C LEU A 110 8.54 21.39 9.68
N GLY A 111 8.96 21.40 10.94
CA GLY A 111 8.22 22.00 12.03
C GLY A 111 6.96 21.21 12.36
N THR A 112 5.95 21.92 12.87
CA THR A 112 4.66 21.30 13.22
C THR A 112 3.73 21.32 12.01
N VAL A 113 3.81 20.26 11.20
CA VAL A 113 2.78 20.01 10.17
C VAL A 113 1.58 19.40 10.88
N ARG A 114 0.47 20.15 10.95
CA ARG A 114 -0.79 19.63 11.49
C ARG A 114 -1.46 18.76 10.45
N GLU A 115 -1.83 17.56 10.88
CA GLU A 115 -2.62 16.66 10.06
C GLU A 115 -4.05 17.18 9.92
N PRO A 116 -4.74 16.88 8.80
CA PRO A 116 -6.16 17.14 8.68
C PRO A 116 -6.94 16.50 9.83
N GLU A 117 -7.92 17.21 10.39
CA GLU A 117 -8.77 16.69 11.46
C GLU A 117 -10.22 16.62 11.02
N LEU A 118 -10.92 15.56 11.40
CA LEU A 118 -12.36 15.42 11.22
C LEU A 118 -12.99 15.12 12.58
N GLY A 119 -13.79 16.04 13.11
CA GLY A 119 -14.41 15.88 14.43
C GLY A 119 -13.41 15.78 15.59
N GLY A 120 -12.23 16.41 15.47
CA GLY A 120 -11.15 16.35 16.46
C GLY A 120 -10.27 15.09 16.38
N ILE A 121 -10.46 14.24 15.37
CA ILE A 121 -9.64 13.06 15.13
C ILE A 121 -8.68 13.37 13.97
N SER A 122 -7.38 13.20 14.20
CA SER A 122 -6.36 13.33 13.15
C SER A 122 -6.52 12.26 12.07
N ILE A 123 -6.52 12.68 10.82
CA ILE A 123 -6.64 11.85 9.63
C ILE A 123 -5.30 11.85 8.92
N TYR A 124 -4.57 10.73 9.02
CA TYR A 124 -3.28 10.57 8.36
C TYR A 124 -3.46 10.11 6.92
N PRO A 125 -3.03 10.88 5.91
CA PRO A 125 -3.26 10.53 4.50
C PRO A 125 -2.65 9.18 4.09
N ASN A 126 -1.50 8.81 4.64
CA ASN A 126 -0.85 7.51 4.42
C ASN A 126 -1.67 6.35 4.99
N VAL A 127 -2.30 6.50 6.16
CA VAL A 127 -3.20 5.49 6.74
C VAL A 127 -4.47 5.36 5.89
N VAL A 128 -5.04 6.46 5.42
CA VAL A 128 -6.18 6.42 4.50
C VAL A 128 -5.82 5.70 3.20
N ALA A 129 -4.66 6.02 2.60
CA ALA A 129 -4.17 5.34 1.41
C ALA A 129 -3.95 3.84 1.67
N ALA A 130 -3.38 3.48 2.82
CA ALA A 130 -3.20 2.09 3.23
C ALA A 130 -4.53 1.33 3.29
N MET A 131 -5.52 1.90 3.99
CA MET A 131 -6.85 1.30 4.14
C MET A 131 -7.55 1.14 2.79
N LEU A 132 -7.49 2.14 1.92
CA LEU A 132 -8.05 2.07 0.58
C LEU A 132 -7.38 0.98 -0.27
N THR A 133 -6.05 0.91 -0.28
CA THR A 133 -5.33 -0.10 -1.05
C THR A 133 -5.57 -1.51 -0.55
N ILE A 134 -5.62 -1.71 0.78
CA ILE A 134 -5.98 -2.99 1.39
C ILE A 134 -7.42 -3.38 1.00
N ALA A 135 -8.37 -2.44 1.10
CA ALA A 135 -9.76 -2.69 0.72
C ALA A 135 -9.88 -3.07 -0.77
N ILE A 136 -9.17 -2.36 -1.65
CA ILE A 136 -9.11 -2.68 -3.09
C ILE A 136 -8.57 -4.10 -3.31
N ALA A 137 -7.49 -4.47 -2.64
CA ALA A 137 -6.90 -5.81 -2.74
C ALA A 137 -7.87 -6.91 -2.25
N VAL A 138 -8.51 -6.70 -1.10
CA VAL A 138 -9.47 -7.63 -0.49
C VAL A 138 -10.71 -7.80 -1.39
N VAL A 139 -11.30 -6.70 -1.87
CA VAL A 139 -12.46 -6.75 -2.78
C VAL A 139 -12.06 -7.39 -4.11
N GLY A 140 -10.90 -7.04 -4.66
CA GLY A 140 -10.34 -7.64 -5.86
C GLY A 140 -10.22 -9.16 -5.72
N TYR A 141 -9.64 -9.63 -4.62
CA TYR A 141 -9.53 -11.06 -4.32
C TYR A 141 -10.90 -11.72 -4.13
N TRP A 142 -11.80 -11.13 -3.35
CA TRP A 142 -13.13 -11.68 -3.07
C TRP A 142 -13.93 -11.94 -4.36
N LEU A 143 -13.88 -11.00 -5.31
CA LEU A 143 -14.55 -11.10 -6.60
C LEU A 143 -14.05 -12.26 -7.48
N THR A 144 -12.83 -12.78 -7.25
CA THR A 144 -12.34 -13.96 -7.98
C THR A 144 -13.09 -15.26 -7.61
N GLY A 145 -13.87 -15.26 -6.53
CA GLY A 145 -14.47 -16.47 -5.94
C GLY A 145 -15.90 -16.74 -6.33
N GLN A 146 -16.64 -15.66 -6.51
CA GLN A 146 -18.03 -15.74 -6.94
C GLN A 146 -18.18 -16.21 -8.38
N GLN A 147 -17.09 -16.28 -9.15
CA GLN A 147 -17.13 -16.82 -10.51
C GLN A 147 -17.42 -18.32 -10.53
N LYS A 148 -16.90 -19.09 -9.58
CA LYS A 148 -17.18 -20.55 -9.49
C LYS A 148 -18.62 -20.88 -9.06
N SER A 149 -19.29 -20.01 -8.29
CA SER A 149 -20.64 -20.33 -7.80
C SER A 149 -21.72 -20.12 -8.87
N ILE A 150 -21.51 -19.17 -9.78
CA ILE A 150 -22.46 -18.87 -10.87
C ILE A 150 -22.36 -19.90 -12.01
N GLU A 151 -21.17 -20.43 -12.28
CA GLU A 151 -21.01 -21.52 -13.27
C GLU A 151 -21.56 -22.87 -12.78
N ARG A 152 -21.72 -23.07 -11.46
CA ARG A 152 -22.34 -24.28 -10.90
C ARG A 152 -23.87 -24.22 -10.77
N SER A 153 -24.46 -23.02 -10.88
CA SER A 153 -25.91 -22.81 -10.78
C SER A 153 -26.60 -22.63 -12.14
N LYS A 154 -25.86 -22.85 -13.23
CA LYS A 154 -26.36 -22.88 -14.61
C LYS A 154 -26.14 -24.28 -15.15
#